data_AF-U4KQS3-F1
#
_entry.id   AF-U4KQS3-F1
#
_cell.length_a   1.000
_cell.length_b   1.000
_cell.length_c   1.000
_cell.angle_alpha   90.00
_cell.angle_beta   90.00
_cell.angle_gamma   90.00
#
_symmetry.space_group_name_H-M   'P 1'
#
loop_
_entity.id
_entity.type
_entity.pdbx_description
1 polymer ?
#
loop_
_entity_poly.entity_id
_entity_poly.type
_entity_poly.pdbx_seq_one_letter_code
_entity_poly.pdbx_strand_id
1 'polypeptide(L)' 'MVKICIDRVASQCAKLKSRYIKIENDKTVSEKSGRLSFLLKHKPNEIMTPYDFIYKIVTTLLLNANAFIYPRFDKYP' A
#
# COMPACT_ATOMS: atom_id res chain seq x y z
N MET A 1 19.11 -18.28 0.24
CA MET A 1 19.14 -17.51 -1.02
C MET A 1 17.78 -16.88 -1.32
N VAL A 2 16.72 -17.66 -1.60
CA VAL A 2 15.39 -17.13 -2.02
C VAL A 2 14.78 -16.10 -1.06
N LYS A 3 14.77 -16.37 0.26
CA LYS A 3 14.22 -15.45 1.27
C LYS A 3 14.95 -14.10 1.32
N ILE A 4 16.25 -14.07 1.04
CA ILE A 4 17.06 -12.85 1.02
C ILE A 4 16.70 -12.00 -0.20
N CYS A 5 16.52 -12.63 -1.36
CA CYS A 5 16.09 -11.93 -2.57
C CYS A 5 14.71 -11.30 -2.39
N ILE A 6 13.76 -12.06 -1.83
CA ILE A 6 12.40 -11.58 -1.53
C ILE A 6 12.44 -10.42 -0.53
N ASP A 7 13.21 -10.56 0.55
CA ASP A 7 13.38 -9.51 1.55
C ASP A 7 13.89 -8.21 0.94
N ARG A 8 14.85 -8.27 0.00
CA ARG A 8 15.37 -7.06 -0.65
C ARG A 8 14.37 -6.40 -1.58
N VAL A 9 13.60 -7.17 -2.34
CA VAL A 9 12.53 -6.60 -3.17
C VAL A 9 11.45 -5.98 -2.29
N ALA A 10 10.95 -6.72 -1.29
CA ALA A 10 9.90 -6.24 -0.38
C ALA A 10 10.32 -4.99 0.39
N SER A 11 11.56 -4.94 0.89
CA SER A 11 12.10 -3.77 1.61
C SER A 11 12.22 -2.53 0.72
N GLN A 12 12.55 -2.67 -0.56
CA GLN A 12 12.61 -1.53 -1.47
C GLN A 12 11.22 -1.06 -1.87
N CYS A 13 10.29 -1.98 -2.15
CA CYS A 13 8.90 -1.64 -2.42
C CYS A 13 8.24 -0.94 -1.22
N ALA A 14 8.53 -1.36 0.01
CA ALA A 14 7.96 -0.78 1.23
C ALA A 14 8.43 0.66 1.52
N LYS A 15 9.53 1.11 0.92
CA LYS A 15 9.99 2.51 1.01
C LYS A 15 9.19 3.45 0.10
N LEU A 16 8.43 2.92 -0.85
CA LEU A 16 7.63 3.72 -1.77
C LEU A 16 6.51 4.43 -1.00
N LYS A 17 6.45 5.75 -1.14
CA LYS A 17 5.35 6.54 -0.58
C LYS A 17 4.17 6.49 -1.55
N SER A 18 3.11 5.79 -1.14
CA SER A 18 1.85 5.76 -1.87
C SER A 18 1.33 7.19 -2.09
N ARG A 19 1.04 7.52 -3.36
CA ARG A 19 0.45 8.81 -3.75
C ARG A 19 -0.92 8.54 -4.31
N TYR A 20 -1.91 9.25 -3.79
CA TYR A 20 -3.23 9.26 -4.37
C TYR A 20 -3.26 10.25 -5.53
N ILE A 21 -3.53 9.74 -6.73
CA ILE A 21 -3.55 10.51 -7.97
C ILE A 21 -4.94 10.30 -8.60
N LYS A 22 -5.65 11.40 -8.86
CA LYS A 22 -6.91 11.41 -9.61
C LYS A 22 -6.64 11.99 -11.00
N ILE A 23 -7.41 11.55 -11.99
CA ILE A 23 -7.44 12.18 -13.31
C ILE A 23 -8.79 12.90 -13.39
N GLU A 24 -8.76 14.22 -13.46
CA GLU A 24 -9.94 15.06 -13.67
C GLU A 24 -9.69 15.93 -14.90
N ASN A 25 -10.64 15.91 -15.84
CA ASN A 25 -10.60 16.74 -17.07
C ASN A 25 -9.26 16.62 -17.84
N ASP A 26 -8.81 15.39 -18.14
CA ASP A 26 -7.54 15.09 -18.82
C ASP A 26 -6.27 15.62 -18.12
N LYS A 27 -6.38 16.02 -16.85
CA LYS A 27 -5.25 16.47 -16.04
C LYS A 27 -5.04 15.56 -14.85
N THR A 28 -3.78 15.20 -14.63
CA THR A 28 -3.34 14.45 -13.46
C THR A 28 -3.35 15.38 -12.24
N VAL A 29 -4.37 15.24 -11.40
CA VAL A 29 -4.50 15.98 -10.14
C VAL A 29 -4.01 15.09 -9.00
N SER A 30 -2.86 15.47 -8.41
CA SER A 30 -2.38 14.82 -7.19
C SER A 30 -3.13 15.41 -6.00
N GLU A 31 -4.15 14.70 -5.50
CA GLU A 31 -4.90 15.14 -4.32
C GLU A 31 -4.04 14.94 -3.05
N LYS A 32 -3.51 16.04 -2.52
CA LYS A 32 -2.66 16.02 -1.33
C LYS A 32 -3.45 15.79 -0.02
N SER A 33 -4.76 16.06 -0.01
CA SER A 33 -5.57 16.20 1.22
C SER A 33 -6.83 15.31 1.29
N GLY A 34 -6.81 14.11 0.68
CA GLY A 34 -7.94 13.17 0.76
C GLY A 34 -7.83 12.20 1.96
N ARG A 35 -8.98 11.77 2.52
CA ARG A 35 -9.05 10.73 3.57
C ARG A 35 -8.33 9.44 3.14
N LEU A 36 -8.42 9.07 1.87
CA LEU A 36 -7.70 7.93 1.29
C LEU A 36 -6.18 8.17 1.21
N SER A 37 -5.75 9.38 0.83
CA SER A 37 -4.34 9.77 0.79
C SER A 37 -3.71 9.72 2.19
N PHE A 38 -4.45 10.14 3.21
CA PHE A 38 -4.03 10.04 4.61
C PHE A 38 -3.94 8.58 5.08
N LEU A 39 -4.98 7.78 4.80
CA LEU A 39 -5.02 6.36 5.18
C LEU A 39 -3.82 5.59 4.60
N LEU A 40 -3.56 5.76 3.30
CA LEU A 40 -2.46 5.08 2.61
C LEU A 40 -1.07 5.54 3.07
N LYS A 41 -0.93 6.77 3.55
CA LYS A 41 0.35 7.34 4.01
C LYS A 41 0.66 7.08 5.47
N HIS A 42 -0.35 7.00 6.33
CA HIS A 42 -0.13 7.00 7.77
C HIS A 42 -0.57 5.70 8.44
N LYS A 43 -1.69 5.11 8.01
CA LYS A 43 -2.28 4.00 8.75
C LYS A 43 -3.18 3.15 7.84
N PRO A 44 -2.62 2.25 7.02
CA PRO A 44 -3.41 1.40 6.13
C PRO A 44 -4.34 0.46 6.90
N ASN A 45 -3.98 0.11 8.15
CA ASN A 45 -4.85 -0.57 9.10
C ASN A 45 -4.42 -0.26 10.55
N GLU A 46 -5.19 -0.77 11.50
CA GLU A 46 -5.00 -0.51 12.94
C GLU A 46 -3.69 -1.05 13.53
N ILE A 47 -3.08 -2.06 12.90
CA ILE A 47 -2.09 -2.96 13.51
C ILE A 47 -0.67 -2.76 12.95
N MET A 48 -0.53 -2.25 11.72
CA MET A 48 0.76 -2.15 11.04
C MET A 48 0.98 -0.80 10.35
N THR A 49 2.26 -0.44 10.21
CA THR A 49 2.66 0.77 9.49
C THR A 49 2.47 0.59 7.98
N PRO A 50 2.45 1.69 7.19
CA PRO A 50 2.45 1.61 5.72
C PRO A 50 3.59 0.76 5.17
N TYR A 51 4.77 0.84 5.80
CA TYR A 51 5.93 0.05 5.43
C TYR A 51 5.66 -1.45 5.60
N ASP A 52 5.23 -1.84 6.80
CA ASP A 52 4.96 -3.25 7.15
C ASP A 52 3.85 -3.84 6.28
N PHE A 53 2.82 -3.03 5.97
CA PHE A 53 1.72 -3.43 5.11
C PHE A 53 2.20 -3.76 3.69
N ILE A 54 2.94 -2.85 3.06
CA ILE A 54 3.48 -3.08 1.70
C ILE A 54 4.48 -4.23 1.71
N TYR A 55 5.36 -4.29 2.72
CA TYR A 55 6.33 -5.38 2.86
C TYR A 55 5.63 -6.73 2.91
N LYS A 56 4.57 -6.87 3.72
CA LYS A 56 3.80 -8.10 3.85
C LYS A 56 3.12 -8.49 2.54
N ILE A 57 2.51 -7.54 1.84
CA ILE A 57 1.82 -7.80 0.56
C ILE A 57 2.81 -8.29 -0.50
N VAL A 58 3.93 -7.58 -0.69
CA VAL A 58 4.94 -7.94 -1.69
C VAL A 58 5.59 -9.28 -1.35
N THR A 59 5.87 -9.53 -0.06
CA THR A 59 6.40 -10.82 0.39
C THR A 59 5.41 -11.96 0.12
N THR A 60 4.12 -11.75 0.40
CA THR A 60 3.07 -12.76 0.14
C THR A 60 2.92 -13.03 -1.35
N LEU A 61 2.95 -11.98 -2.18
CA LEU A 61 2.91 -12.08 -3.63
C LEU A 61 4.09 -12.90 -4.17
N LEU A 62 5.31 -12.63 -3.71
CA LEU A 62 6.50 -13.33 -4.19
C LEU A 62 6.62 -14.77 -3.67
N LEU A 63 6.04 -15.07 -2.49
CA LEU A 63 6.04 -16.43 -1.93
C LEU A 63 4.95 -17.32 -2.53
N ASN A 64 3.75 -16.78 -2.72
CA ASN A 64 2.55 -17.56 -3.05
C ASN A 64 2.03 -17.29 -4.47
N ALA A 65 2.75 -16.48 -5.24
CA ALA A 65 2.31 -15.93 -6.54
C ALA A 65 0.99 -15.14 -6.50
N ASN A 66 0.45 -14.86 -5.30
CA ASN A 66 -0.82 -14.19 -5.07
C ASN A 66 -0.79 -13.39 -3.77
N ALA A 67 -1.48 -12.25 -3.75
CA ALA A 67 -1.72 -11.48 -2.54
C ALA A 67 -3.08 -10.78 -2.64
N PHE A 68 -3.83 -10.74 -1.54
CA PHE A 68 -5.15 -10.14 -1.48
C PHE A 68 -5.19 -9.10 -0.36
N ILE A 69 -5.93 -8.02 -0.59
CA ILE A 69 -6.18 -6.96 0.39
C ILE A 69 -7.69 -6.89 0.57
N TYR A 70 -8.16 -7.05 1.81
CA TYR A 70 -9.56 -6.91 2.15
C TYR A 70 -9.84 -5.48 2.64
N PRO A 71 -10.56 -4.64 1.87
CA PRO A 71 -10.95 -3.32 2.33
C PRO A 71 -12.04 -3.44 3.41
N ARG A 72 -11.78 -2.88 4.60
CA ARG A 72 -12.79 -2.71 5.64
C ARG A 72 -13.42 -1.34 5.49
N PHE A 73 -14.74 -1.31 5.35
CA PHE A 73 -15.53 -0.09 5.38
C PHE A 73 -16.25 0.00 6.72
N ASP A 74 -16.30 1.21 7.29
CA ASP A 74 -17.10 1.45 8.51
C ASP A 74 -18.58 1.22 8.19
N LYS A 75 -19.34 0.72 9.18
CA LYS A 75 -20.69 0.17 8.96
C LYS A 75 -21.80 1.21 8.76
N TYR A 76 -21.49 2.50 8.57
CA TYR A 76 -22.48 3.53 8.26
C TYR A 76 -21.87 4.65 7.39
N PRO A 77 -22.59 5.15 6.37
CA PRO A 77 -22.24 6.37 5.64
C PRO A 77 -22.41 7.64 6.49
#